data_AF-A0A443S0E2-F1
#
_entry.id   AF-A0A443S0E2-F1
#
_cell.length_a   1.000
_cell.length_b   1.000
_cell.length_c   1.000
_cell.angle_alpha   90.00
_cell.angle_beta   90.00
_cell.angle_gamma   90.00
#
_symmetry.space_group_name_H-M   'P 1'
#
loop_
_entity.id
_entity.type
_entity.pdbx_description
1 polymer ?
#
loop_
_entity_poly.entity_id
_entity_poly.type
_entity_poly.pdbx_seq_one_letter_code
_entity_poly.pdbx_strand_id
1 'polypeptide(L)'
;DAAFFDEPCADNRRLWLDWEVEECFGRSDEYHFNDSAKMEHSFPDDANRLEKSDCVPTENDILCHRVNTRAVVEVHFSFRNLNFKLFDVSGQRSERKKWIHCFEDVTAIIFCVSMSQYDQVLHGDETTNRMQESLKLFDSICNNKWFKNTSIVLFLNNKDVFEEKMKNSPLTICFPEYTGTPEFTEAAAYIQSQFEAMNKSTNKEIYCYMTCATDSTNIQFMFDAVTDIIIANDIAKNGLH
;
A
#
# COMPACT_ATOMS: atom_id res chain seq x y z
N ASP A 1 -35.23 3.78 -2.92
CA ASP A 1 -35.25 4.18 -4.34
C ASP A 1 -34.33 3.29 -5.16
N ALA A 2 -34.92 2.27 -5.80
CA ALA A 2 -34.22 1.29 -6.63
C ALA A 2 -33.87 1.82 -8.04
N ALA A 3 -34.26 3.05 -8.36
CA ALA A 3 -34.09 3.65 -9.69
C ALA A 3 -32.70 4.30 -9.94
N PHE A 4 -31.78 4.26 -8.96
CA PHE A 4 -30.45 4.87 -9.13
C PHE A 4 -29.41 3.91 -9.77
N PHE A 5 -29.72 2.61 -9.86
CA PHE A 5 -28.74 1.58 -10.28
C PHE A 5 -29.01 0.94 -11.65
N ASP A 6 -30.26 0.93 -12.18
CA ASP A 6 -30.56 0.10 -13.36
C ASP A 6 -30.04 0.65 -14.71
N GLU A 7 -30.10 1.96 -14.95
CA GLU A 7 -29.64 2.57 -16.23
C GLU A 7 -28.11 2.68 -16.35
N PRO A 8 -27.35 3.14 -15.33
CA PRO A 8 -25.89 3.30 -15.43
C PRO A 8 -25.13 1.97 -15.61
N CYS A 9 -25.69 0.86 -15.12
CA CYS A 9 -25.00 -0.42 -15.05
C CYS A 9 -24.97 -1.18 -16.40
N ALA A 10 -26.03 -1.09 -17.20
CA ALA A 10 -26.05 -1.67 -18.55
C ALA A 10 -25.04 -1.00 -19.50
N ASP A 11 -24.89 0.31 -19.40
CA ASP A 11 -23.96 1.09 -20.22
C ASP A 11 -22.50 0.91 -19.76
N ASN A 12 -22.24 0.81 -18.45
CA ASN A 12 -20.91 0.49 -17.93
C ASN A 12 -20.39 -0.87 -18.42
N ARG A 13 -21.23 -1.91 -18.47
CA ARG A 13 -20.80 -3.21 -19.02
C ARG A 13 -20.46 -3.15 -20.50
N ARG A 14 -21.23 -2.40 -21.28
CA ARG A 14 -20.96 -2.24 -22.71
C ARG A 14 -19.63 -1.52 -22.94
N LEU A 15 -19.31 -0.53 -22.12
CA LEU A 15 -18.01 0.14 -22.14
C LEU A 15 -16.87 -0.84 -21.82
N TRP A 16 -17.01 -1.67 -20.78
CA TRP A 16 -15.96 -2.64 -20.41
C TRP A 16 -15.76 -3.80 -21.39
N LEU A 17 -16.74 -4.08 -22.26
CA LEU A 17 -16.61 -5.05 -23.35
C LEU A 17 -16.03 -4.43 -24.64
N ASP A 18 -15.81 -3.11 -24.66
CA ASP A 18 -15.21 -2.43 -25.81
C ASP A 18 -13.68 -2.60 -25.79
N TRP A 19 -13.13 -3.06 -26.91
CA TRP A 19 -11.69 -3.27 -27.06
C TRP A 19 -10.89 -1.96 -26.95
N GLU A 20 -11.48 -0.81 -27.30
CA GLU A 20 -10.84 0.51 -27.13
C GLU A 20 -10.72 0.87 -25.65
N VAL A 21 -11.70 0.46 -24.82
CA VAL A 21 -11.66 0.65 -23.37
C VAL A 21 -10.66 -0.31 -22.73
N GLU A 22 -10.59 -1.55 -23.20
CA GLU A 22 -9.56 -2.52 -22.77
C GLU A 22 -8.15 -2.03 -23.13
N GLU A 23 -7.94 -1.50 -24.34
CA GLU A 23 -6.67 -0.91 -24.76
C GLU A 23 -6.32 0.34 -23.92
N CYS A 24 -7.28 1.24 -23.73
CA CYS A 24 -7.12 2.42 -22.88
C CYS A 24 -6.69 2.00 -21.48
N PHE A 25 -7.34 0.98 -20.92
CA PHE A 25 -7.04 0.43 -19.61
C PHE A 25 -5.67 -0.29 -19.55
N GLY A 26 -5.24 -0.93 -20.64
CA GLY A 26 -3.87 -1.44 -20.77
C GLY A 26 -2.81 -0.34 -20.64
N ARG A 27 -3.20 0.91 -20.89
CA ARG A 27 -2.39 2.13 -20.74
C ARG A 27 -2.70 2.88 -19.44
N SER A 28 -3.29 2.22 -18.44
CA SER A 28 -3.68 2.82 -17.15
C SER A 28 -2.55 3.52 -16.40
N ASP A 29 -1.30 3.25 -16.75
CA ASP A 29 -0.12 3.86 -16.15
C ASP A 29 0.14 5.29 -16.64
N GLU A 30 -0.46 5.67 -17.78
CA GLU A 30 -0.38 7.02 -18.35
C GLU A 30 -1.32 8.03 -17.66
N TYR A 31 -2.25 7.56 -16.84
CA TYR A 31 -3.24 8.39 -16.18
C TYR A 31 -3.60 7.88 -14.78
N HIS A 32 -4.36 8.66 -14.01
CA HIS A 32 -4.74 8.25 -12.66
C HIS A 32 -5.94 7.31 -12.69
N PHE A 33 -5.66 6.01 -12.63
CA PHE A 33 -6.68 4.98 -12.51
C PHE A 33 -6.63 4.29 -11.13
N ASN A 34 -7.75 3.68 -10.71
CA ASN A 34 -7.81 2.94 -9.45
C ASN A 34 -7.41 1.49 -9.68
N ASP A 35 -6.41 0.99 -8.95
CA ASP A 35 -5.98 -0.41 -9.05
C ASP A 35 -7.13 -1.39 -8.73
N SER A 36 -8.04 -1.05 -7.81
CA SER A 36 -9.22 -1.89 -7.50
C SER A 36 -10.22 -1.99 -8.65
N ALA A 37 -10.26 -1.02 -9.57
CA ALA A 37 -11.17 -1.06 -10.70
C ALA A 37 -10.76 -2.14 -11.72
N LYS A 38 -9.51 -2.62 -11.68
CA LYS A 38 -9.10 -3.85 -12.37
C LYS A 38 -9.87 -5.07 -11.87
N MET A 39 -10.17 -5.16 -10.58
CA MET A 39 -10.83 -6.32 -9.99
C MET A 39 -12.36 -6.23 -10.16
N GLU A 40 -12.96 -5.07 -9.91
CA GLU A 40 -14.44 -4.94 -9.95
C GLU A 40 -15.05 -5.11 -11.36
N HIS A 41 -14.28 -4.85 -12.42
CA HIS A 41 -14.81 -4.82 -13.79
C HIS A 41 -14.17 -5.84 -14.74
N SER A 42 -12.96 -6.36 -14.45
CA SER A 42 -12.37 -7.45 -15.26
C SER A 42 -13.04 -8.80 -15.02
N PHE A 43 -13.83 -8.95 -13.95
CA PHE A 43 -14.60 -10.17 -13.67
C PHE A 43 -16.09 -9.91 -13.94
N PRO A 44 -16.63 -10.35 -15.09
CA PRO A 44 -18.04 -10.16 -15.46
C PRO A 44 -19.01 -10.68 -14.39
N ASP A 45 -18.61 -11.71 -13.65
CA ASP A 45 -19.40 -12.31 -12.58
C ASP A 45 -19.54 -11.41 -11.34
N ASP A 46 -18.51 -10.62 -11.01
CA ASP A 46 -18.57 -9.68 -9.89
C ASP A 46 -19.42 -8.45 -10.23
N ALA A 47 -19.29 -7.93 -11.45
CA ALA A 47 -20.16 -6.86 -11.93
C ALA A 47 -21.65 -7.28 -11.90
N ASN A 48 -21.96 -8.48 -12.40
CA ASN A 48 -23.33 -9.01 -12.37
C ASN A 48 -23.87 -9.26 -10.95
N ARG A 49 -22.99 -9.55 -9.99
CA ARG A 49 -23.36 -9.73 -8.59
C ARG A 49 -23.68 -8.40 -7.94
N LEU A 50 -22.80 -7.40 -8.08
CA LEU A 50 -22.92 -6.08 -7.45
C LEU A 50 -24.15 -5.28 -7.90
N GLU A 51 -24.67 -5.56 -9.09
CA GLU A 51 -25.85 -4.90 -9.63
C GLU A 51 -27.19 -5.39 -9.08
N LYS A 52 -27.22 -6.54 -8.41
CA LYS A 52 -28.48 -7.07 -7.88
C LYS A 52 -28.94 -6.23 -6.69
N SER A 53 -30.24 -5.90 -6.64
CA SER A 53 -30.81 -5.07 -5.57
C SER A 53 -30.68 -5.69 -4.16
N ASP A 54 -30.52 -7.02 -4.10
CA ASP A 54 -30.32 -7.82 -2.90
C ASP A 54 -28.86 -8.22 -2.68
N CYS A 55 -27.92 -7.63 -3.44
CA CYS A 55 -26.50 -7.93 -3.30
C CYS A 55 -25.99 -7.54 -1.90
N VAL A 56 -25.39 -8.51 -1.23
CA VAL A 56 -24.61 -8.29 -0.01
C VAL A 56 -23.13 -8.24 -0.43
N PRO A 57 -22.41 -7.13 -0.16
CA PRO A 57 -20.98 -7.05 -0.44
C PRO A 57 -20.20 -8.16 0.27
N THR A 58 -19.28 -8.78 -0.46
CA THR A 58 -18.31 -9.73 0.09
C THR A 58 -17.22 -9.00 0.86
N GLU A 59 -16.45 -9.72 1.67
CA GLU A 59 -15.26 -9.16 2.33
C GLU A 59 -14.27 -8.57 1.32
N ASN A 60 -14.10 -9.23 0.16
CA ASN A 60 -13.24 -8.73 -0.91
C ASN A 60 -13.75 -7.40 -1.49
N ASP A 61 -15.07 -7.24 -1.68
CA ASP A 61 -15.64 -5.96 -2.13
C ASP A 61 -15.36 -4.84 -1.12
N ILE A 62 -15.48 -5.14 0.17
CA ILE A 62 -15.20 -4.18 1.23
C ILE A 62 -13.71 -3.79 1.24
N LEU A 63 -12.80 -4.76 1.04
CA LEU A 63 -11.35 -4.52 0.99
C LEU A 63 -10.93 -3.74 -0.26
N CYS A 64 -11.61 -3.95 -1.39
CA CYS A 64 -11.35 -3.25 -2.65
C CYS A 64 -11.94 -1.83 -2.68
N HIS A 65 -12.99 -1.58 -1.87
CA HIS A 65 -13.68 -0.31 -1.86
C HIS A 65 -12.79 0.84 -1.39
N ARG A 66 -12.60 1.84 -2.27
CA ARG A 66 -11.69 2.96 -2.00
C ARG A 66 -12.41 4.13 -1.35
N VAL A 67 -12.14 4.34 -0.06
CA VAL A 67 -12.52 5.56 0.67
C VAL A 67 -11.27 6.35 1.02
N ASN A 68 -11.18 7.60 0.57
CA ASN A 68 -10.05 8.45 0.89
C ASN A 68 -10.08 8.86 2.37
N THR A 69 -9.08 8.44 3.15
CA THR A 69 -8.89 8.88 4.54
C THR A 69 -8.62 10.40 4.58
N ARG A 70 -9.54 11.16 5.19
CA ARG A 70 -9.48 12.64 5.31
C ARG A 70 -9.00 13.12 6.69
N ALA A 71 -8.98 12.24 7.68
CA ALA A 71 -8.61 12.54 9.06
C ALA A 71 -7.78 11.40 9.65
N VAL A 72 -7.12 11.65 10.79
CA VAL A 72 -6.52 10.58 11.58
C VAL A 72 -7.64 9.74 12.18
N VAL A 73 -7.62 8.43 11.95
CA VAL A 73 -8.57 7.48 12.51
C VAL A 73 -7.86 6.62 13.54
N GLU A 74 -8.42 6.54 14.75
CA GLU A 74 -7.88 5.72 15.83
C GLU A 74 -8.74 4.46 15.98
N VAL A 75 -8.10 3.30 15.99
CA VAL A 75 -8.76 1.99 16.15
C VAL A 75 -8.14 1.25 17.31
N HIS A 76 -8.99 0.74 18.20
CA HIS A 76 -8.59 -0.11 19.31
C HIS A 76 -9.05 -1.53 19.09
N PHE A 77 -8.16 -2.48 19.31
CA PHE A 77 -8.50 -3.89 19.28
C PHE A 77 -7.50 -4.69 20.13
N SER A 78 -7.87 -5.92 20.49
CA SER A 78 -7.00 -6.82 21.24
C SER A 78 -6.68 -8.05 20.40
N PHE A 79 -5.42 -8.47 20.39
CA PHE A 79 -4.98 -9.68 19.69
C PHE A 79 -3.90 -10.39 20.49
N ARG A 80 -4.00 -11.72 20.65
CA ARG A 80 -3.06 -12.54 21.45
C ARG A 80 -2.75 -11.94 22.85
N ASN A 81 -3.78 -11.44 23.54
CA ASN A 81 -3.68 -10.76 24.86
C ASN A 81 -2.91 -9.43 24.88
N LEU A 82 -2.58 -8.86 23.73
CA LEU A 82 -2.01 -7.52 23.59
C LEU A 82 -3.12 -6.55 23.16
N ASN A 83 -3.06 -5.33 23.69
CA ASN A 83 -3.98 -4.25 23.31
C ASN A 83 -3.28 -3.35 22.29
N PHE A 84 -3.90 -3.17 21.14
CA PHE A 84 -3.38 -2.34 20.06
C PHE A 84 -4.17 -1.04 19.97
N LYS A 85 -3.43 0.03 19.78
CA LYS A 85 -3.93 1.35 19.42
C LYS A 85 -3.32 1.73 18.08
N LEU A 86 -4.09 1.54 17.01
CA LEU A 86 -3.69 1.80 15.64
C LEU A 86 -4.16 3.20 15.22
N PHE A 87 -3.28 3.95 14.59
CA PHE A 87 -3.61 5.22 13.95
C PHE A 87 -3.49 5.09 12.44
N ASP A 88 -4.61 5.15 11.72
CA ASP A 88 -4.62 5.30 10.27
C ASP A 88 -4.52 6.78 9.91
N VAL A 89 -3.55 7.11 9.07
CA VAL A 89 -3.22 8.48 8.68
C VAL A 89 -3.12 8.59 7.16
N SER A 90 -3.64 9.69 6.62
CA SER A 90 -3.56 9.93 5.18
C SER A 90 -2.13 10.22 4.72
N GLY A 91 -1.69 9.53 3.67
CA GLY A 91 -0.41 9.75 2.99
C GLY A 91 -0.36 11.01 2.11
N GLN A 92 -1.49 11.71 1.92
CA GLN A 92 -1.59 12.88 1.05
C GLN A 92 -0.78 14.06 1.60
N ARG A 93 -0.05 14.76 0.72
CA ARG A 93 0.83 15.89 1.09
C ARG A 93 0.13 16.96 1.96
N SER A 94 -1.15 17.27 1.68
CA SER A 94 -1.95 18.24 2.45
C SER A 94 -2.21 17.80 3.89
N GLU A 95 -2.30 16.49 4.13
CA GLU A 95 -2.71 15.90 5.40
C GLU A 95 -1.52 15.58 6.32
N ARG A 96 -0.30 15.46 5.78
CA ARG A 96 0.92 15.09 6.54
C ARG A 96 1.23 16.02 7.72
N LYS A 97 0.78 17.28 7.68
CA LYS A 97 0.94 18.22 8.82
C LYS A 97 0.21 17.74 10.09
N LYS A 98 -0.82 16.90 9.95
CA LYS A 98 -1.61 16.37 11.06
C LYS A 98 -0.93 15.17 11.75
N TRP A 99 0.11 14.59 11.15
CA TRP A 99 0.77 13.39 11.68
C TRP A 99 1.41 13.62 13.05
N ILE A 100 1.84 14.85 13.35
CA ILE A 100 2.45 15.21 14.63
C ILE A 100 1.56 14.90 15.84
N HIS A 101 0.24 14.81 15.64
CA HIS A 101 -0.72 14.44 16.68
C HIS A 101 -0.63 12.96 17.10
N CYS A 102 0.15 12.14 16.40
CA CYS A 102 0.28 10.71 16.61
C CYS A 102 1.72 10.28 16.98
N PHE A 103 2.64 11.22 17.22
CA PHE A 103 4.08 10.92 17.32
C PHE A 103 4.56 10.53 18.74
N GLU A 104 3.67 10.58 19.73
CA GLU A 104 3.99 10.24 21.12
C GLU A 104 3.79 8.74 21.38
N ASP A 105 4.73 8.12 22.09
CA ASP A 105 4.71 6.71 22.52
C ASP A 105 4.46 5.69 21.39
N VAL A 106 4.97 5.97 20.20
CA VAL A 106 4.86 5.07 19.04
C VAL A 106 5.79 3.86 19.22
N THR A 107 5.18 2.67 19.32
CA THR A 107 5.91 1.38 19.42
C THR A 107 6.55 1.01 18.09
N ALA A 108 5.80 1.11 17.00
CA ALA A 108 6.25 0.79 15.65
C ALA A 108 5.52 1.66 14.62
N ILE A 109 6.16 1.91 13.49
CA ILE A 109 5.55 2.54 12.32
C ILE A 109 5.33 1.49 11.26
N ILE A 110 4.11 1.40 10.73
CA ILE A 110 3.82 0.63 9.51
C ILE A 110 3.87 1.61 8.35
N PHE A 111 4.84 1.44 7.46
CA PHE A 111 5.00 2.27 6.27
C PHE A 111 4.62 1.46 5.03
N CYS A 112 3.53 1.84 4.38
CA CYS A 112 3.04 1.15 3.20
C CYS A 112 3.52 1.84 1.91
N VAL A 113 4.10 1.06 1.01
CA VAL A 113 4.56 1.46 -0.32
C VAL A 113 3.80 0.65 -1.34
N SER A 114 3.20 1.29 -2.34
CA SER A 114 2.65 0.57 -3.49
C SER A 114 3.79 0.28 -4.47
N MET A 115 4.13 -0.99 -4.65
CA MET A 115 5.15 -1.43 -5.60
C MET A 115 4.75 -1.14 -7.04
N SER A 116 3.45 -1.22 -7.36
CA SER A 116 2.91 -1.00 -8.71
C SER A 116 3.01 0.45 -9.21
N GLN A 117 3.41 1.39 -8.35
CA GLN A 117 3.48 2.82 -8.67
C GLN A 117 4.85 3.30 -9.19
N TYR A 118 5.78 2.38 -9.48
CA TYR A 118 7.13 2.73 -9.94
C TYR A 118 7.17 3.47 -11.28
N ASP A 119 6.19 3.32 -12.14
CA ASP A 119 6.09 3.96 -13.46
C ASP A 119 5.00 5.04 -13.51
N GLN A 120 4.46 5.43 -12.36
CA GLN A 120 3.41 6.44 -12.25
C GLN A 120 3.93 7.75 -11.66
N VAL A 121 3.28 8.86 -12.01
CA VAL A 121 3.52 10.20 -11.47
C VAL A 121 2.45 10.59 -10.43
N LEU A 122 2.70 11.62 -9.63
CA LEU A 122 1.78 12.09 -8.59
C LEU A 122 0.53 12.76 -9.19
N HIS A 123 -0.59 12.65 -8.49
CA HIS A 123 -1.79 13.38 -8.86
C HIS A 123 -1.61 14.89 -8.69
N GLY A 124 -1.82 15.63 -9.77
CA GLY A 124 -1.59 17.08 -9.84
C GLY A 124 -0.11 17.49 -9.94
N ASP A 125 0.80 16.53 -10.13
CA ASP A 125 2.23 16.75 -10.35
C ASP A 125 2.77 15.68 -11.31
N GLU A 126 2.69 15.99 -12.62
CA GLU A 126 3.07 15.10 -13.73
C GLU A 126 4.58 14.87 -13.86
N THR A 127 5.38 15.41 -12.93
CA THR A 127 6.85 15.31 -12.99
C THR A 127 7.42 14.40 -11.91
N THR A 128 6.76 14.34 -10.76
CA THR A 128 7.27 13.57 -9.63
C THR A 128 6.77 12.13 -9.70
N ASN A 129 7.70 11.20 -9.90
CA ASN A 129 7.44 9.77 -9.78
C ASN A 129 6.95 9.39 -8.36
N ARG A 130 5.91 8.54 -8.27
CA ARG A 130 5.26 8.19 -6.99
C ARG A 130 6.15 7.36 -6.07
N MET A 131 6.91 6.41 -6.61
CA MET A 131 7.84 5.61 -5.82
C MET A 131 9.02 6.44 -5.30
N GLN A 132 9.53 7.38 -6.11
CA GLN A 132 10.54 8.35 -5.68
C GLN A 132 10.01 9.29 -4.57
N GLU A 133 8.76 9.74 -4.64
CA GLU A 133 8.12 10.47 -3.54
C GLU A 133 8.02 9.60 -2.27
N SER A 134 7.69 8.32 -2.41
CA SER A 134 7.63 7.37 -1.30
C SER A 134 8.99 7.19 -0.63
N LEU A 135 10.07 7.05 -1.41
CA LEU A 135 11.45 6.97 -0.89
C LEU A 135 11.83 8.23 -0.10
N LYS A 136 11.53 9.42 -0.65
CA LYS A 136 11.79 10.70 0.05
C LYS A 136 11.01 10.80 1.37
N LEU A 137 9.75 10.38 1.35
CA LEU A 137 8.92 10.36 2.56
C LEU A 137 9.46 9.36 3.58
N PHE A 138 9.84 8.16 3.14
CA PHE A 138 10.43 7.15 3.99
C PHE A 138 11.74 7.63 4.62
N ASP A 139 12.66 8.23 3.87
CA ASP A 139 13.89 8.84 4.41
C ASP A 139 13.58 9.85 5.53
N SER A 140 12.56 10.70 5.32
CA SER A 140 12.15 11.71 6.30
C SER A 140 11.56 11.14 7.59
N ILE A 141 10.91 9.97 7.52
CA ILE A 141 10.29 9.28 8.66
C ILE A 141 11.31 8.39 9.36
N CYS A 142 12.02 7.57 8.59
CA CYS A 142 13.04 6.65 9.08
C CYS A 142 14.11 7.37 9.89
N ASN A 143 14.52 8.56 9.43
CA ASN A 143 15.56 9.36 10.06
C ASN A 143 15.01 10.50 10.94
N ASN A 144 13.71 10.50 11.25
CA ASN A 144 13.12 11.52 12.11
C ASN A 144 13.58 11.36 13.56
N LYS A 145 13.91 12.47 14.24
CA LYS A 145 14.30 12.47 15.66
C LYS A 145 13.22 11.90 16.58
N TRP A 146 11.94 12.07 16.25
CA TRP A 146 10.82 11.53 17.03
C TRP A 146 10.76 10.01 16.98
N PHE A 147 11.30 9.42 15.90
CA PHE A 147 11.23 7.99 15.63
C PHE A 147 12.58 7.31 15.76
N LYS A 148 13.59 7.94 16.36
CA LYS A 148 14.96 7.42 16.39
C LYS A 148 15.04 5.96 16.87
N ASN A 149 14.27 5.62 17.91
CA ASN A 149 14.23 4.29 18.52
C ASN A 149 12.95 3.52 18.17
N THR A 150 12.17 4.01 17.21
CA THR A 150 10.94 3.35 16.76
C THR A 150 11.26 2.42 15.59
N SER A 151 10.93 1.14 15.76
CA SER A 151 11.05 0.14 14.70
C SER A 151 10.07 0.42 13.57
N ILE A 152 10.46 0.04 12.35
CA ILE A 152 9.64 0.28 11.16
C ILE A 152 9.29 -1.06 10.52
N VAL A 153 8.01 -1.27 10.26
CA VAL A 153 7.49 -2.34 9.44
C VAL A 153 7.21 -1.76 8.06
N LEU A 154 7.97 -2.18 7.05
CA LEU A 154 7.84 -1.75 5.67
C LEU A 154 6.95 -2.74 4.91
N PHE A 155 5.80 -2.28 4.46
CA PHE A 155 4.92 -3.06 3.59
C PHE A 155 5.15 -2.63 2.14
N LEU A 156 5.77 -3.52 1.37
CA LEU A 156 5.83 -3.43 -0.09
C LEU A 156 4.56 -4.07 -0.66
N ASN A 157 3.52 -3.25 -0.81
CA ASN A 157 2.17 -3.66 -1.17
C ASN A 157 1.94 -3.67 -2.69
N ASN A 158 0.81 -4.23 -3.12
CA ASN A 158 0.43 -4.42 -4.53
C ASN A 158 1.45 -5.28 -5.29
N LYS A 159 2.03 -6.31 -4.63
CA LYS A 159 3.02 -7.21 -5.24
C LYS A 159 2.48 -7.93 -6.47
N ASP A 160 1.19 -8.25 -6.47
CA ASP A 160 0.42 -8.89 -7.53
C ASP A 160 0.35 -7.99 -8.78
N VAL A 161 -0.03 -6.72 -8.58
CA VAL A 161 -0.08 -5.74 -9.68
C VAL A 161 1.33 -5.43 -10.18
N PHE A 162 2.31 -5.37 -9.29
CA PHE A 162 3.71 -5.17 -9.65
C PHE A 162 4.26 -6.32 -10.51
N GLU A 163 4.01 -7.58 -10.13
CA GLU A 163 4.42 -8.77 -10.88
C GLU A 163 3.88 -8.76 -12.31
N GLU A 164 2.61 -8.41 -12.50
CA GLU A 164 2.02 -8.28 -13.84
C GLU A 164 2.67 -7.15 -14.65
N LYS A 165 2.94 -6.00 -14.04
CA LYS A 165 3.52 -4.85 -14.74
C LYS A 165 4.96 -5.07 -15.14
N MET A 166 5.76 -5.79 -14.37
CA MET A 166 7.16 -6.09 -14.68
C MET A 166 7.34 -6.84 -16.02
N LYS A 167 6.27 -7.47 -16.54
CA LYS A 167 6.28 -8.12 -17.86
C LYS A 167 6.41 -7.13 -19.02
N ASN A 168 5.91 -5.90 -18.85
CA ASN A 168 5.74 -4.94 -19.96
C ASN A 168 6.29 -3.53 -19.66
N SER A 169 6.46 -3.17 -18.39
CA SER A 169 6.96 -1.86 -17.96
C SER A 169 8.29 -2.04 -17.21
N PRO A 170 9.39 -1.42 -17.65
CA PRO A 170 10.70 -1.64 -17.04
C PRO A 170 10.88 -0.80 -15.77
N LEU A 171 11.50 -1.41 -14.74
CA LEU A 171 11.81 -0.73 -13.47
C LEU A 171 12.71 0.50 -13.64
N THR A 172 13.45 0.58 -14.76
CA THR A 172 14.32 1.71 -15.11
C THR A 172 13.58 3.04 -15.29
N ILE A 173 12.25 3.03 -15.43
CA ILE A 173 11.43 4.25 -15.38
C ILE A 173 11.57 4.96 -14.02
N CYS A 174 11.62 4.19 -12.93
CA CYS A 174 11.84 4.72 -11.58
C CYS A 174 13.32 4.81 -11.23
N PHE A 175 14.10 3.81 -11.63
CA PHE A 175 15.49 3.60 -11.22
C PHE A 175 16.38 3.43 -12.44
N PRO A 176 16.82 4.52 -13.10
CA PRO A 176 17.63 4.45 -14.32
C PRO A 176 18.91 3.62 -14.19
N GLU A 177 19.43 3.50 -12.96
CA GLU A 177 20.60 2.72 -12.58
C GLU A 177 20.34 1.22 -12.37
N TYR A 178 19.09 0.77 -12.45
CA TYR A 178 18.75 -0.65 -12.30
C TYR A 178 19.32 -1.48 -13.46
N THR A 179 20.23 -2.40 -13.15
CA THR A 179 20.86 -3.30 -14.13
C THR A 179 20.44 -4.76 -13.99
N GLY A 180 19.47 -5.05 -13.10
CA GLY A 180 18.98 -6.40 -12.87
C GLY A 180 18.02 -6.90 -13.95
N THR A 181 17.60 -8.16 -13.85
CA THR A 181 16.63 -8.74 -14.78
C THR A 181 15.20 -8.21 -14.51
N PRO A 182 14.28 -8.25 -15.49
CA PRO A 182 12.89 -7.88 -15.26
C PRO A 182 12.12 -8.91 -14.41
N GLU A 183 12.78 -9.94 -13.86
CA GLU A 183 12.15 -10.95 -13.01
C GLU A 183 11.65 -10.32 -11.71
N PHE A 184 10.41 -10.65 -11.34
CA PHE A 184 9.74 -10.11 -10.15
C PHE A 184 10.61 -10.19 -8.90
N THR A 185 11.23 -11.35 -8.64
CA THR A 185 12.03 -11.58 -7.43
C THR A 185 13.21 -10.62 -7.33
N GLU A 186 13.92 -10.38 -8.44
CA GLU A 186 15.09 -9.51 -8.44
C GLU A 186 14.69 -8.03 -8.37
N ALA A 187 13.66 -7.64 -9.10
CA ALA A 187 13.12 -6.28 -9.10
C ALA A 187 12.53 -5.91 -7.72
N ALA A 188 11.82 -6.83 -7.08
CA ALA A 188 11.24 -6.65 -5.75
C ALA A 188 12.33 -6.53 -4.67
N ALA A 189 13.36 -7.39 -4.72
CA ALA A 189 14.51 -7.31 -3.84
C ALA A 189 15.28 -5.99 -4.01
N TYR A 190 15.38 -5.50 -5.24
CA TYR A 190 15.99 -4.20 -5.51
C TYR A 190 15.19 -3.06 -4.87
N ILE A 191 13.87 -3.01 -5.07
CA ILE A 191 13.00 -1.99 -4.43
C ILE A 191 13.17 -2.04 -2.91
N GLN A 192 13.14 -3.24 -2.30
CA GLN A 192 13.38 -3.40 -0.87
C GLN A 192 14.73 -2.78 -0.44
N SER A 193 15.81 -3.09 -1.16
CA SER A 193 17.14 -2.55 -0.87
C SER A 193 17.20 -1.02 -0.95
N GLN A 194 16.43 -0.39 -1.87
CA GLN A 194 16.36 1.07 -1.98
C GLN A 194 15.75 1.71 -0.74
N PHE A 195 14.70 1.10 -0.16
CA PHE A 195 14.11 1.58 1.08
C PHE A 195 15.00 1.32 2.29
N GLU A 196 15.58 0.12 2.40
CA GLU A 196 16.49 -0.23 3.50
C GLU A 196 17.73 0.68 3.53
N ALA A 197 18.26 1.05 2.36
CA ALA A 197 19.40 1.97 2.24
C ALA A 197 19.11 3.39 2.77
N MET A 198 17.83 3.78 2.94
CA MET A 198 17.48 5.08 3.54
C MET A 198 17.67 5.08 5.07
N ASN A 199 17.83 3.92 5.71
CA ASN A 199 18.07 3.84 7.13
C ASN A 199 19.49 4.26 7.48
N LYS A 200 19.65 5.43 8.10
CA LYS A 200 20.97 5.93 8.54
C LYS A 200 21.33 5.48 9.95
N SER A 201 20.42 4.80 10.65
CA SER A 201 20.65 4.30 12.01
C SER A 201 21.22 2.89 11.98
N THR A 202 22.28 2.65 12.75
CA THR A 202 22.88 1.32 12.89
C THR A 202 22.06 0.37 13.76
N ASN A 203 21.13 0.90 14.56
CA ASN A 203 20.41 0.15 15.59
C ASN A 203 18.90 0.04 15.29
N LYS A 204 18.41 0.72 14.25
CA LYS A 204 17.01 0.69 13.88
C LYS A 204 16.79 -0.49 12.94
N GLU A 205 15.85 -1.35 13.29
CA GLU A 205 15.44 -2.47 12.45
C GLU A 205 14.29 -2.07 11.53
N ILE A 206 14.37 -2.55 10.29
CA ILE A 206 13.29 -2.46 9.29
C ILE A 206 12.83 -3.88 8.98
N TYR A 207 11.57 -4.17 9.27
CA TYR A 207 10.91 -5.44 8.99
C TYR A 207 10.16 -5.31 7.67
N CYS A 208 10.67 -5.90 6.59
CA CYS A 208 10.07 -5.79 5.27
C CYS A 208 9.16 -6.98 4.95
N TYR A 209 7.93 -6.69 4.49
CA TYR A 209 6.99 -7.69 4.00
C TYR A 209 6.44 -7.30 2.64
N MET A 210 6.45 -8.25 1.70
CA MET A 210 5.78 -8.10 0.40
C MET A 210 4.32 -8.54 0.54
N THR A 211 3.41 -7.58 0.39
CA THR A 211 2.00 -7.71 0.73
C THR A 211 1.11 -7.49 -0.50
N CYS A 212 -0.11 -7.99 -0.45
CA CYS A 212 -1.19 -7.65 -1.37
C CYS A 212 -2.36 -7.19 -0.50
N ALA A 213 -2.95 -6.02 -0.75
CA ALA A 213 -3.90 -5.38 0.18
C ALA A 213 -5.09 -6.26 0.57
N THR A 214 -5.51 -7.16 -0.34
CA THR A 214 -6.63 -8.09 -0.16
C THR A 214 -6.24 -9.39 0.56
N ASP A 215 -4.94 -9.59 0.82
CA ASP A 215 -4.44 -10.77 1.52
C ASP A 215 -4.64 -10.62 3.04
N SER A 216 -5.55 -11.42 3.59
CA SER A 216 -5.82 -11.49 5.03
C SER A 216 -4.60 -11.87 5.89
N THR A 217 -3.53 -12.40 5.29
CA THR A 217 -2.27 -12.69 5.99
C THR A 217 -1.46 -11.43 6.32
N ASN A 218 -1.74 -10.28 5.70
CA ASN A 218 -1.05 -9.01 6.01
C ASN A 218 -1.19 -8.62 7.49
N ILE A 219 -2.37 -8.87 8.05
CA ILE A 219 -2.65 -8.63 9.46
C ILE A 219 -1.77 -9.54 10.32
N GLN A 220 -1.52 -10.78 9.90
CA GLN A 220 -0.63 -11.69 10.61
C GLN A 220 0.82 -11.19 10.56
N PHE A 221 1.31 -10.74 9.40
CA PHE A 221 2.66 -10.14 9.30
C PHE A 221 2.82 -8.91 10.21
N MET A 222 1.80 -8.05 10.28
CA MET A 222 1.79 -6.93 11.21
C MET A 222 1.95 -7.41 12.66
N PHE A 223 1.19 -8.42 13.05
CA PHE A 223 1.23 -8.93 14.43
C PHE A 223 2.52 -9.64 14.77
N ASP A 224 3.04 -10.42 13.85
CA ASP A 224 4.31 -11.13 14.05
C ASP A 224 5.45 -10.11 14.17
N ALA A 225 5.49 -9.09 13.31
CA ALA A 225 6.47 -8.00 13.41
C ALA A 225 6.38 -7.24 14.74
N VAL A 226 5.17 -6.87 15.18
CA VAL A 226 5.00 -6.17 16.47
C VAL A 226 5.39 -7.06 17.64
N THR A 227 5.08 -8.37 17.57
CA THR A 227 5.47 -9.34 18.59
C THR A 227 7.00 -9.43 18.69
N ASP A 228 7.68 -9.53 17.54
CA ASP A 228 9.15 -9.57 17.48
C ASP A 228 9.76 -8.28 18.04
N ILE A 229 9.21 -7.11 17.69
CA ILE A 229 9.64 -5.81 18.23
C ILE A 229 9.48 -5.76 19.76
N ILE A 230 8.37 -6.27 20.30
CA ILE A 230 8.15 -6.31 21.75
C ILE A 230 9.17 -7.23 22.42
N ILE A 231 9.40 -8.42 21.85
CA ILE A 231 10.36 -9.41 22.37
C ILE A 231 11.79 -8.84 22.31
N ALA A 232 12.20 -8.27 21.18
CA ALA A 232 13.51 -7.66 21.00
C ALA A 232 13.76 -6.53 22.01
N ASN A 233 12.74 -5.69 22.25
CA ASN A 233 12.82 -4.63 23.24
C ASN A 233 12.90 -5.16 24.67
N ASP A 234 12.19 -6.24 25.00
CA ASP A 234 12.25 -6.87 26.33
C ASP A 234 13.61 -7.54 26.56
N ILE A 235 14.15 -8.25 25.57
CA ILE A 235 15.50 -8.82 25.61
C ILE A 235 16.55 -7.72 25.75
N ALA A 236 16.45 -6.62 25.01
CA ALA A 236 17.40 -5.52 25.12
C ALA A 236 17.38 -4.85 26.50
N LYS A 237 16.21 -4.82 27.16
CA LYS A 237 16.05 -4.28 28.52
C LYS A 237 16.54 -5.26 29.60
N ASN A 238 16.30 -6.55 29.42
CA ASN A 238 16.56 -7.58 30.44
C ASN A 238 17.90 -8.32 30.25
N GLY A 239 18.53 -8.22 29.07
CA GLY A 239 19.78 -8.89 28.69
C GLY A 239 21.06 -8.10 28.99
N LEU A 240 20.97 -6.98 29.71
CA LEU A 240 22.11 -6.24 30.25
C LEU A 240 22.30 -6.60 31.74
N HIS A 241 22.88 -7.79 31.97
CA HIS A 241 23.59 -8.14 33.21
C HIS A 241 24.85 -8.95 32.88
#